data_AF-A0A8I0AD24-F1
#
_entry.id   AF-A0A8I0AD24-F1
#
_cell.length_a   1.000
_cell.length_b   1.000
_cell.length_c   1.000
_cell.angle_alpha   90.00
_cell.angle_beta   90.00
_cell.angle_gamma   90.00
#
_symmetry.space_group_name_H-M   'P 1'
#
loop_
_entity.id
_entity.type
_entity.pdbx_description
1 polymer ?
#
loop_
_entity_poly.entity_id
_entity_poly.type
_entity_poly.pdbx_seq_one_letter_code
_entity_poly.pdbx_strand_id
1 'polypeptide(L)'
;MYIKKTEKEGFILVETMIIVAVCILILNMYIKGTIWDIEKSSLYTINNDLLYMDESELEFIDVVKEEINKNQELKDKIKNDELIKELEYRYTNDDFSFNITKGKIFLIKSENKNKLYKKLKAINLEEEIIIIPDYYKAYNLMY
;
A
#
# COMPACT_ATOMS: atom_id res chain seq x y z
N MET A 1 -53.46 -31.26 31.98
CA MET A 1 -53.80 -29.82 32.08
C MET A 1 -53.65 -29.22 30.69
N TYR A 2 -54.76 -28.99 30.00
CA TYR A 2 -54.79 -28.55 28.59
C TYR A 2 -54.66 -27.03 28.53
N ILE A 3 -53.48 -26.53 28.15
CA ILE A 3 -53.30 -25.14 27.73
C ILE A 3 -54.13 -24.96 26.45
N LYS A 4 -55.07 -24.01 26.42
CA LYS A 4 -55.91 -23.76 25.24
C LYS A 4 -55.03 -23.38 24.05
N LYS A 5 -55.39 -23.79 22.84
CA LYS A 5 -54.57 -23.62 21.62
C LYS A 5 -54.05 -22.19 21.43
N THR A 6 -54.87 -21.20 21.76
CA THR A 6 -54.53 -19.76 21.73
C THR A 6 -53.47 -19.33 22.75
N GLU A 7 -53.40 -19.96 23.93
CA GLU A 7 -52.36 -19.70 24.94
C GLU A 7 -51.01 -20.29 24.52
N LYS A 8 -51.03 -21.44 23.82
CA LYS A 8 -49.80 -22.01 23.22
C LYS A 8 -49.24 -21.11 22.11
N GLU A 9 -50.11 -20.59 21.24
CA GLU A 9 -49.71 -19.68 20.17
C GLU A 9 -49.13 -18.37 20.72
N GLY A 10 -49.72 -17.81 21.79
CA GLY A 10 -49.19 -16.65 22.48
C GLY A 10 -47.82 -16.89 23.13
N PHE A 11 -47.62 -18.06 23.73
CA PHE A 11 -46.33 -18.45 24.32
C PHE A 11 -45.21 -18.56 23.27
N ILE A 12 -45.51 -19.20 22.13
CA ILE A 12 -44.58 -19.30 20.98
C ILE A 12 -44.24 -17.91 20.44
N LEU A 13 -45.22 -17.01 20.37
CA LEU A 13 -45.01 -15.64 19.90
C LEU A 13 -44.08 -14.85 20.83
N VAL A 14 -44.23 -14.98 22.15
CA VAL A 14 -43.31 -14.35 23.11
C VAL A 14 -41.90 -14.94 23.02
N GLU A 15 -41.78 -16.27 22.92
CA GLU A 15 -40.49 -16.95 22.81
C GLU A 15 -39.73 -16.53 21.54
N THR A 16 -40.43 -16.46 20.40
CA THR A 16 -39.85 -15.97 19.15
C THR A 16 -39.44 -14.49 19.22
N MET A 17 -40.20 -13.63 19.89
CA MET A 17 -39.82 -12.23 20.10
C MET A 17 -38.55 -12.09 20.94
N ILE A 18 -38.41 -12.91 21.99
CA ILE A 18 -37.20 -12.93 22.84
C ILE A 18 -35.99 -13.39 22.02
N ILE A 19 -36.13 -14.47 21.25
CA ILE A 19 -35.05 -14.98 20.40
C ILE A 19 -34.61 -13.92 19.38
N VAL A 20 -35.55 -13.26 18.72
CA VAL A 20 -35.25 -12.19 17.75
C VAL A 20 -34.50 -11.03 18.42
N ALA A 21 -34.94 -10.59 19.60
CA ALA A 21 -34.27 -9.51 20.34
C ALA A 21 -32.82 -9.88 20.72
N VAL A 22 -32.58 -11.12 21.15
CA VAL A 22 -31.23 -11.62 21.46
C VAL A 22 -30.36 -11.68 20.21
N CYS A 23 -30.90 -12.17 19.08
CA CYS A 23 -30.18 -12.21 17.80
C CYS A 23 -29.74 -10.81 17.34
N ILE A 24 -30.61 -9.80 17.48
CA ILE A 24 -30.28 -8.40 17.13
C ILE A 24 -29.13 -7.86 17.99
N LEU A 25 -29.12 -8.16 19.30
CA LEU A 25 -28.04 -7.75 20.19
C LEU A 25 -26.70 -8.37 19.79
N ILE A 26 -26.67 -9.68 19.52
CA ILE A 26 -25.46 -10.40 19.12
C ILE A 26 -24.92 -9.85 17.79
N LEU A 27 -25.80 -9.62 16.80
CA LEU A 27 -25.43 -9.05 15.51
C LEU A 27 -24.78 -7.67 15.65
N ASN A 28 -25.34 -6.79 16.49
CA ASN A 28 -24.77 -5.47 16.72
C ASN A 28 -23.37 -5.52 17.33
N MET A 29 -23.13 -6.43 18.28
CA MET A 29 -21.80 -6.63 18.86
C MET A 29 -20.79 -7.14 17.81
N TYR A 30 -21.21 -8.08 16.97
CA TYR A 30 -20.35 -8.67 15.93
C TYR A 30 -19.98 -7.65 14.84
N ILE A 31 -20.95 -6.85 14.37
CA ILE A 31 -20.71 -5.80 13.38
C ILE A 31 -19.70 -4.78 13.91
N LYS A 32 -19.85 -4.34 15.16
CA LYS A 32 -18.93 -3.39 15.78
C LYS A 32 -17.50 -3.95 15.90
N GLY A 33 -17.35 -5.20 16.30
CA GLY A 33 -16.05 -5.88 16.34
C GLY A 33 -15.42 -5.98 14.97
N THR A 34 -16.20 -6.37 13.95
CA THR A 34 -15.71 -6.50 12.58
C THR A 34 -15.27 -5.15 12.00
N ILE A 35 -16.03 -4.08 12.23
CA ILE A 35 -15.63 -2.71 11.81
C ILE A 35 -14.33 -2.31 12.47
N TRP A 36 -14.20 -2.53 13.78
CA TRP A 36 -12.98 -2.22 14.52
C TRP A 36 -11.77 -2.99 13.99
N ASP A 37 -11.93 -4.28 13.69
CA ASP A 37 -10.87 -5.11 13.13
C ASP A 37 -10.49 -4.67 11.70
N ILE A 38 -11.46 -4.26 10.88
CA ILE A 38 -11.22 -3.68 9.56
C ILE A 38 -10.47 -2.35 9.67
N GLU A 39 -10.87 -1.46 10.57
CA GLU A 39 -10.20 -0.17 10.82
C GLU A 39 -8.79 -0.38 11.36
N LYS A 40 -8.60 -1.33 12.28
CA LYS A 40 -7.29 -1.67 12.81
C LYS A 40 -6.39 -2.27 11.73
N SER A 41 -6.93 -3.15 10.88
CA SER A 41 -6.22 -3.71 9.73
C SER A 41 -5.87 -2.62 8.72
N SER A 42 -6.76 -1.67 8.45
CA SER A 42 -6.47 -0.57 7.52
C SER A 42 -5.39 0.35 8.10
N LEU A 43 -5.42 0.66 9.40
CA LEU A 43 -4.38 1.43 10.07
C LEU A 43 -3.02 0.73 10.07
N TYR A 44 -2.95 -0.58 10.30
CA TYR A 44 -1.69 -1.33 10.19
C TYR A 44 -1.18 -1.41 8.75
N THR A 45 -2.09 -1.53 7.78
CA THR A 45 -1.74 -1.47 6.36
C THR A 45 -1.17 -0.10 6.01
N ILE A 46 -1.82 0.98 6.44
CA ILE A 46 -1.35 2.37 6.27
C ILE A 46 0.00 2.59 6.96
N ASN A 47 0.22 2.05 8.16
CA ASN A 47 1.48 2.21 8.89
C ASN A 47 2.64 1.45 8.21
N ASN A 48 2.36 0.28 7.61
CA ASN A 48 3.34 -0.44 6.78
C ASN A 48 3.54 0.22 5.41
N ASP A 49 2.51 0.87 4.86
CA ASP A 49 2.60 1.69 3.64
C ASP A 49 3.30 3.04 3.91
N LEU A 50 3.46 3.42 5.18
CA LEU A 50 4.25 4.56 5.64
C LEU A 50 5.69 4.16 5.99
N LEU A 51 6.18 2.99 5.54
CA LEU A 51 7.59 2.66 5.70
C LEU A 51 8.42 3.76 5.04
N TYR A 52 9.09 4.58 5.86
CA TYR A 52 10.03 5.57 5.37
C TYR A 52 11.17 4.86 4.63
N MET A 53 11.79 5.53 3.66
CA MET A 53 13.05 5.04 3.12
C MET A 53 14.05 4.96 4.27
N ASP A 54 14.77 3.84 4.36
CA ASP A 54 15.84 3.72 5.33
C ASP A 54 17.00 4.67 4.98
N GLU A 55 17.89 4.95 5.93
CA GLU A 55 18.98 5.91 5.72
C GLU A 55 19.87 5.50 4.54
N SER A 56 20.13 4.20 4.37
CA SER A 56 20.93 3.69 3.24
C SER A 56 20.24 3.83 1.88
N GLU A 57 18.92 3.69 1.82
CA GLU A 57 18.13 3.93 0.62
C GLU A 57 18.15 5.41 0.23
N LEU A 58 18.09 6.31 1.21
CA LEU A 58 18.18 7.76 0.99
C LEU A 58 19.57 8.16 0.48
N GLU A 59 20.64 7.68 1.12
CA GLU A 59 22.01 7.93 0.66
C GLU A 59 22.23 7.44 -0.77
N PHE A 60 21.71 6.25 -1.11
CA PHE A 60 21.81 5.73 -2.47
C PHE A 60 21.04 6.58 -3.48
N ILE A 61 19.85 7.06 -3.13
CA ILE A 61 19.09 7.97 -4.00
C ILE A 61 19.83 9.29 -4.20
N ASP A 62 20.48 9.84 -3.18
CA ASP A 62 21.26 11.07 -3.31
C ASP A 62 22.44 10.90 -4.28
N VAL A 63 23.15 9.76 -4.21
CA VAL A 63 24.20 9.43 -5.18
C VAL A 63 23.65 9.34 -6.61
N VAL A 64 22.52 8.64 -6.79
CA VAL A 64 21.86 8.53 -8.10
C VAL A 64 21.42 9.91 -8.62
N LYS A 65 20.91 10.76 -7.73
CA LYS A 65 20.47 12.12 -8.05
C LYS A 65 21.65 12.96 -8.54
N GLU A 66 22.80 12.88 -7.89
CA GLU A 66 24.02 13.56 -8.35
C GLU A 66 24.45 13.08 -9.74
N GLU A 67 24.43 11.77 -10.00
CA GLU A 67 24.77 11.21 -11.30
C GLU A 67 23.80 11.63 -12.40
N ILE A 68 22.50 11.64 -12.13
CA ILE A 68 21.50 12.17 -13.06
C ILE A 68 21.74 13.66 -13.31
N ASN A 69 22.04 14.43 -12.27
CA ASN A 69 22.24 15.87 -12.38
C ASN A 69 23.49 16.24 -13.19
N LYS A 70 24.52 15.37 -13.25
CA LYS A 70 25.69 15.54 -14.12
C LYS A 70 25.37 15.33 -15.60
N ASN A 71 24.31 14.61 -15.93
CA ASN A 71 23.93 14.28 -17.30
C ASN A 71 22.68 15.05 -17.76
N GLN A 72 22.91 16.16 -18.48
CA GLN A 72 21.83 17.02 -18.97
C GLN A 72 20.84 16.29 -19.88
N GLU A 73 21.30 15.39 -20.75
CA GLU A 73 20.42 14.62 -21.63
C GLU A 73 19.47 13.71 -20.84
N LEU A 74 20.00 13.08 -19.77
CA LEU A 74 19.21 12.23 -18.89
C LEU A 74 18.20 13.06 -18.10
N LYS A 75 18.59 14.25 -17.60
CA LYS A 75 17.66 15.18 -16.96
C LYS A 75 16.51 15.54 -17.90
N ASP A 76 16.82 15.94 -19.12
CA ASP A 76 15.81 16.41 -20.08
C ASP A 76 14.83 15.28 -20.46
N LYS A 77 15.32 14.04 -20.58
CA LYS A 77 14.47 12.85 -20.79
C LYS A 77 13.59 12.54 -19.59
N ILE A 78 14.09 12.65 -18.36
CA ILE A 78 13.30 12.41 -17.14
C ILE A 78 12.26 13.52 -16.91
N LYS A 79 12.57 14.76 -17.29
CA LYS A 79 11.65 15.91 -17.18
C LYS A 79 10.47 15.82 -18.14
N ASN A 80 10.58 15.04 -19.22
CA ASN A 80 9.55 14.92 -20.25
C ASN A 80 8.82 13.57 -20.13
N ASP A 81 7.52 13.63 -19.79
CA ASP A 81 6.66 12.46 -19.60
C ASP A 81 6.52 11.55 -20.83
N GLU A 82 6.79 12.05 -22.04
CA GLU A 82 6.80 11.24 -23.26
C GLU A 82 8.16 10.55 -23.43
N LEU A 83 9.27 11.27 -23.22
CA LEU A 83 10.62 10.74 -23.42
C LEU A 83 11.02 9.73 -22.35
N ILE A 84 10.55 9.90 -21.11
CA ILE A 84 10.85 8.95 -20.03
C ILE A 84 10.26 7.56 -20.31
N LYS A 85 9.21 7.46 -21.14
CA LYS A 85 8.62 6.16 -21.53
C LYS A 85 9.55 5.31 -22.39
N GLU A 86 10.45 5.96 -23.12
CA GLU A 86 11.44 5.31 -24.00
C GLU A 86 12.80 5.15 -23.31
N LEU A 87 12.97 5.74 -22.12
CA LEU A 87 14.20 5.67 -21.36
C LEU A 87 14.33 4.33 -20.62
N GLU A 88 15.41 3.61 -20.93
CA GLU A 88 15.91 2.48 -20.14
C GLU A 88 17.21 2.92 -19.46
N TYR A 89 17.18 3.05 -18.14
CA TYR A 89 18.35 3.45 -17.35
C TYR A 89 18.47 2.54 -16.14
N ARG A 90 19.71 2.16 -15.81
CA ARG A 90 20.05 1.37 -14.64
C ARG A 90 21.29 1.92 -13.98
N TYR A 91 21.20 2.17 -12.68
CA TYR A 91 22.32 2.44 -11.81
C TYR A 91 22.29 1.43 -10.66
N THR A 92 23.42 0.83 -10.30
CA THR A 92 23.43 -0.22 -9.26
C THR A 92 24.66 -0.08 -8.38
N ASN A 93 24.51 -0.39 -7.10
CA ASN A 93 25.60 -0.77 -6.22
C ASN A 93 25.38 -2.23 -5.73
N ASP A 94 26.11 -2.64 -4.69
CA ASP A 94 26.09 -4.00 -4.16
C ASP A 94 24.70 -4.41 -3.61
N ASP A 95 23.98 -3.47 -2.99
CA ASP A 95 22.73 -3.75 -2.26
C ASP A 95 21.46 -3.21 -2.97
N PHE A 96 21.63 -2.19 -3.82
CA PHE A 96 20.57 -1.40 -4.42
C PHE A 96 20.72 -1.26 -5.94
N SER A 97 19.59 -1.21 -6.63
CA SER A 97 19.52 -0.81 -8.04
C SER A 97 18.42 0.23 -8.26
N PHE A 98 18.75 1.29 -8.96
CA PHE A 98 17.82 2.28 -9.48
C PHE A 98 17.54 2.01 -10.96
N ASN A 99 16.28 1.77 -11.31
CA ASN A 99 15.87 1.45 -12.66
C ASN A 99 14.80 2.42 -13.17
N ILE A 100 14.98 2.91 -14.39
CA ILE A 100 13.95 3.57 -15.18
C ILE A 100 13.59 2.64 -16.33
N THR A 101 12.32 2.26 -16.42
CA THR A 101 11.79 1.45 -17.53
C THR A 101 10.35 1.85 -17.81
N LYS A 102 10.00 2.03 -19.09
CA LYS A 102 8.64 2.36 -19.53
C LYS A 102 8.03 3.55 -18.76
N GLY A 103 8.84 4.58 -18.47
CA GLY A 103 8.40 5.78 -17.76
C GLY A 103 8.16 5.61 -16.27
N LYS A 104 8.57 4.47 -15.69
CA LYS A 104 8.46 4.19 -14.27
C LYS A 104 9.84 4.09 -13.65
N ILE A 105 9.98 4.66 -12.48
CA ILE A 105 11.22 4.70 -11.71
C ILE A 105 11.07 3.75 -10.52
N PHE A 106 12.08 2.92 -10.28
CA PHE A 106 12.09 1.95 -9.19
C PHE A 106 13.42 1.95 -8.46
N LEU A 107 13.35 1.89 -7.12
CA LEU A 107 14.43 1.42 -6.26
C LEU A 107 14.23 -0.06 -6.00
N ILE A 108 15.30 -0.84 -6.14
CA ILE A 108 15.32 -2.28 -5.91
C ILE A 108 16.35 -2.56 -4.84
N LYS A 109 15.95 -3.15 -3.72
CA LYS A 109 16.85 -3.62 -2.67
C LYS A 109 16.95 -5.13 -2.73
N SER A 110 18.18 -5.66 -2.73
CA SER A 110 18.41 -7.10 -2.71
C SER A 110 18.64 -7.57 -1.27
N GLU A 111 17.69 -8.32 -0.71
CA GLU A 111 17.81 -8.90 0.64
C GLU A 111 17.69 -10.42 0.58
N ASN A 112 18.76 -11.16 0.92
CA ASN A 112 18.74 -12.61 1.14
C ASN A 112 17.92 -13.41 0.10
N LYS A 113 18.18 -13.16 -1.20
CA LYS A 113 17.50 -13.74 -2.40
C LYS A 113 16.14 -13.14 -2.78
N ASN A 114 15.53 -12.33 -1.92
CA ASN A 114 14.34 -11.55 -2.26
C ASN A 114 14.75 -10.18 -2.81
N LYS A 115 13.89 -9.63 -3.67
CA LYS A 115 14.04 -8.26 -4.18
C LYS A 115 12.84 -7.44 -3.74
N LEU A 116 13.11 -6.36 -3.03
CA LEU A 116 12.09 -5.41 -2.62
C LEU A 116 12.08 -4.24 -3.61
N TYR A 117 10.92 -3.98 -4.21
CA TYR A 117 10.74 -2.95 -5.23
C TYR A 117 9.95 -1.79 -4.64
N LYS A 118 10.52 -0.59 -4.66
CA LYS A 118 9.84 0.66 -4.31
C LYS A 118 9.69 1.51 -5.56
N LYS A 119 8.46 1.92 -5.87
CA LYS A 119 8.20 2.84 -6.97
C LYS A 119 8.57 4.25 -6.53
N LEU A 120 9.26 4.99 -7.39
CA LEU A 120 9.65 6.37 -7.15
C LEU A 120 8.98 7.30 -8.16
N LYS A 121 8.91 8.58 -7.79
CA LYS A 121 8.48 9.69 -8.64
C LYS A 121 9.60 10.70 -8.71
N ALA A 122 9.92 11.11 -9.93
CA ALA A 122 10.74 12.28 -10.16
C ALA A 122 9.84 13.53 -10.13
N ILE A 123 10.22 14.53 -9.33
CA ILE A 123 9.63 15.86 -9.31
C ILE A 123 10.67 16.80 -9.91
N ASN A 124 10.26 17.51 -10.96
CA ASN A 124 11.07 18.53 -11.59
C ASN A 124 10.88 19.85 -10.85
N LEU A 125 11.92 20.30 -10.14
CA LEU A 125 12.07 21.71 -9.76
C LEU A 125 12.96 22.36 -10.82
N GLU A 126 12.76 23.65 -11.09
CA GLU A 126 13.36 24.37 -12.23
C GLU A 126 14.84 24.00 -12.49
N GLU A 127 15.65 23.95 -11.43
CA GLU A 127 17.09 23.66 -11.51
C GLU A 127 17.46 22.20 -11.19
N GLU A 128 16.59 21.43 -10.54
CA GLU A 128 16.93 20.13 -9.95
C GLU A 128 15.81 19.08 -10.08
N ILE A 129 16.19 17.83 -10.33
CA ILE A 129 15.26 16.70 -10.23
C ILE A 129 15.33 16.15 -8.81
N ILE A 130 14.19 16.13 -8.11
CA ILE A 130 14.04 15.45 -6.83
C ILE A 130 13.42 14.07 -7.09
N ILE A 131 13.94 13.05 -6.43
CA ILE A 131 13.38 11.69 -6.50
C ILE A 131 12.77 11.39 -5.13
N ILE A 132 11.49 11.05 -5.12
CA ILE A 132 10.74 10.70 -3.90
C ILE A 132 10.02 9.36 -4.08
N PRO A 133 9.57 8.69 -3.01
CA PRO A 133 8.70 7.53 -3.15
C PRO A 133 7.38 7.94 -3.81
N ASP A 134 6.94 7.20 -4.83
CA ASP A 134 5.58 7.28 -5.35
C ASP A 134 4.74 6.33 -4.50
N TYR A 135 3.60 6.82 -3.97
CA TYR A 135 2.71 6.12 -3.02
C TYR A 135 2.85 4.58 -3.01
N TYR A 136 3.13 4.02 -1.83
CA TYR A 136 3.47 2.61 -1.64
C TYR A 136 2.38 1.67 -2.17
N LYS A 137 2.76 0.83 -3.14
CA LYS A 137 2.16 -0.49 -3.37
C LYS A 137 3.30 -1.49 -3.48
N ALA A 138 3.48 -2.32 -2.45
CA ALA A 138 4.37 -3.46 -2.54
C ALA A 138 3.84 -4.41 -3.63
N TYR A 139 4.52 -4.45 -4.77
CA TYR A 139 4.21 -5.41 -5.82
C TYR A 139 5.02 -6.68 -5.57
N ASN A 140 4.33 -7.74 -5.15
CA ASN A 140 4.91 -9.08 -5.21
C ASN A 140 4.74 -9.59 -6.64
N LEU A 141 5.78 -9.50 -7.46
CA LEU A 141 5.81 -10.16 -8.77
C LEU A 141 6.07 -11.65 -8.52
N MET A 142 5.00 -12.43 -8.45
CA MET A 142 5.11 -13.89 -8.62
C MET A 142 5.52 -14.14 -10.07
N TYR A 143 6.72 -14.68 -10.25
CA TYR A 143 7.20 -15.24 -11.52
C TYR A 143 6.60 -16.63 -11.75
#